data_AF-A0AA93BME6-F1
#
_entry.id   AF-A0AA93BME6-F1
#
_cell.length_a   1.000
_cell.length_b   1.000
_cell.length_c   1.000
_cell.angle_alpha   90.00
_cell.angle_beta   90.00
_cell.angle_gamma   90.00
#
_symmetry.space_group_name_H-M   'P 1'
#
loop_
_entity.id
_entity.type
_entity.pdbx_description
1 polymer ?
#
loop_
_entity_poly.entity_id
_entity_poly.type
_entity_poly.pdbx_seq_one_letter_code
_entity_poly.pdbx_strand_id
1 'polypeptide(L)'
;MIEEFEKIASQSPSPKGHDKLLAILKAFKEIPQTITTPKEVQNGGIVITNSNTQSQQQDQTVDIFIEAIADELTGKQMKELKAALAEEKGGKKGPLIEKVKSFGLDTLSNIVANIVTNPAIWG
;
A
#
# COMPACT_ATOMS: atom_id res chain seq x y z
N MET A 1 7.91 -30.38 21.75
CA MET A 1 7.23 -30.59 23.05
C MET A 1 5.75 -30.96 22.88
N ILE A 2 4.99 -30.26 22.04
CA ILE A 2 3.56 -30.56 21.79
C ILE A 2 3.38 -31.94 21.11
N GLU A 3 4.14 -32.21 20.04
CA GLU A 3 4.08 -33.51 19.34
C GLU A 3 4.44 -34.70 20.25
N GLU A 4 5.39 -34.52 21.16
CA GLU A 4 5.73 -35.55 22.14
C GLU A 4 4.62 -35.76 23.18
N PHE A 5 3.96 -34.67 23.60
CA PHE A 5 2.79 -34.75 24.49
C PHE A 5 1.66 -35.54 23.82
N GLU A 6 1.29 -35.18 22.58
CA GLU A 6 0.21 -35.84 21.84
C GLU A 6 0.52 -37.32 21.59
N LYS A 7 1.77 -37.64 21.24
CA LYS A 7 2.20 -39.03 21.03
C LYS A 7 2.07 -39.87 22.30
N ILE A 8 2.42 -39.31 23.46
CA ILE A 8 2.33 -40.04 24.75
C ILE A 8 0.87 -40.12 25.22
N ALA A 9 0.10 -39.05 25.04
CA ALA A 9 -1.32 -39.00 25.41
C ALA A 9 -2.19 -39.95 24.57
N SER A 10 -1.78 -40.25 23.34
CA SER A 10 -2.47 -41.19 22.45
C SER A 10 -2.14 -42.67 22.72
N GLN A 11 -1.20 -42.96 23.63
CA GLN A 11 -0.85 -44.32 24.04
C GLN A 11 -1.65 -44.75 25.28
N SER A 12 -1.70 -46.06 25.53
CA SER A 12 -2.34 -46.60 26.73
C SER A 12 -1.73 -46.02 28.01
N PRO A 13 -2.56 -45.65 29.02
CA PRO A 13 -2.07 -45.07 30.26
C PRO A 13 -1.02 -45.94 30.93
N SER A 14 0.11 -45.34 31.28
CA SER A 14 1.18 -46.00 32.03
C SER A 14 1.82 -45.03 33.02
N PRO A 15 2.33 -45.49 34.17
CA PRO A 15 2.97 -44.63 35.16
C PRO A 15 4.11 -43.80 34.55
N LYS A 16 4.95 -44.45 33.72
CA LYS A 16 6.05 -43.80 33.00
C LYS A 16 5.58 -42.78 31.96
N GLY A 17 4.43 -43.01 31.33
CA GLY A 17 3.79 -42.06 30.43
C GLY A 17 3.31 -40.82 31.18
N HIS A 18 2.67 -41.00 32.34
CA HIS A 18 2.19 -39.90 33.18
C HIS A 18 3.34 -39.03 33.69
N ASP A 19 4.45 -39.63 34.14
CA ASP A 19 5.63 -38.88 34.59
C ASP A 19 6.20 -37.99 33.48
N LYS A 20 6.23 -38.50 32.24
CA LYS A 20 6.68 -37.74 31.06
C LYS A 20 5.71 -36.61 30.70
N LEU A 21 4.41 -36.86 30.72
CA LEU A 21 3.40 -35.81 30.49
C LEU A 21 3.52 -34.70 31.53
N LEU A 22 3.68 -35.06 32.81
CA LEU A 22 3.86 -34.09 33.89
C LEU A 22 5.16 -33.28 33.73
N ALA A 23 6.24 -33.90 33.30
CA ALA A 23 7.50 -33.21 33.01
C ALA A 23 7.34 -32.19 31.87
N ILE A 24 6.63 -32.53 30.81
CA ILE A 24 6.32 -31.61 29.69
C ILE A 24 5.47 -30.43 30.18
N LEU A 25 4.45 -30.68 30.99
CA LEU A 25 3.60 -29.61 31.56
C LEU A 25 4.39 -28.68 32.49
N LYS A 26 5.31 -29.22 33.31
CA LYS A 26 6.22 -28.41 34.14
C LYS A 26 7.15 -27.57 33.26
N ALA A 27 7.69 -28.13 32.19
CA ALA A 27 8.54 -27.39 31.25
C ALA A 27 7.77 -26.24 30.59
N PHE A 28 6.50 -26.43 30.23
CA PHE A 28 5.65 -25.35 29.69
C PHE A 28 5.34 -24.25 30.71
N LYS A 29 5.29 -24.58 32.01
CA LYS A 29 5.14 -23.56 33.06
C LYS A 29 6.39 -22.67 33.15
N GLU A 30 7.58 -23.25 33.04
CA GLU A 30 8.86 -22.53 33.12
C GLU A 30 9.20 -21.80 31.82
N ILE A 31 8.83 -22.36 30.67
CA ILE A 31 9.06 -21.79 29.33
C ILE A 31 7.74 -21.86 28.55
N PRO A 32 6.83 -20.88 28.73
CA PRO A 32 5.56 -20.88 28.04
C PRO A 32 5.77 -20.68 26.53
N GLN A 33 5.63 -21.76 25.77
CA GLN A 33 5.55 -21.69 24.31
C GLN A 33 4.09 -21.45 23.93
N THR A 34 3.80 -20.32 23.29
CA THR A 34 2.47 -20.04 22.73
C THR A 34 2.17 -21.04 21.63
N ILE A 35 1.14 -21.87 21.81
CA ILE A 35 0.63 -22.75 20.77
C ILE A 35 -0.06 -21.88 19.71
N THR A 36 0.61 -21.62 18.60
CA THR A 36 -0.10 -21.29 17.36
C THR A 36 -0.59 -22.60 16.80
N THR A 37 -1.89 -22.88 16.92
CA THR A 37 -2.51 -23.93 16.11
C THR A 37 -2.11 -23.71 14.66
N PRO A 38 -1.62 -24.73 13.92
CA PRO A 38 -1.34 -24.56 12.52
C PRO A 38 -2.68 -24.28 11.84
N LYS A 39 -2.93 -23.03 11.46
CA LYS A 39 -3.81 -22.77 10.34
C LYS A 39 -3.21 -23.55 9.18
N GLU A 40 -4.07 -24.27 8.45
CA GLU A 40 -3.72 -25.01 7.25
C GLU A 40 -2.59 -24.32 6.48
N VAL A 41 -1.60 -25.11 6.10
CA VAL A 41 -0.49 -24.65 5.27
C VAL A 41 -1.06 -24.21 3.91
N GLN A 42 -1.42 -22.95 3.80
CA GLN A 42 -1.20 -22.22 2.56
C GLN A 42 0.28 -21.83 2.59
N ASN A 43 1.06 -22.40 1.66
CA ASN A 43 2.48 -22.17 1.43
C ASN A 43 2.95 -20.81 1.97
N GLY A 44 3.69 -20.83 3.07
CA GLY A 44 4.23 -19.66 3.75
C GLY A 44 5.36 -19.00 2.96
N GLY A 45 5.03 -18.43 1.81
CA GLY A 45 5.64 -17.16 1.42
C GLY A 45 5.04 -16.10 2.32
N ILE A 46 5.86 -15.24 2.91
CA ILE A 46 5.36 -14.04 3.59
C ILE A 46 4.64 -13.21 2.51
N VAL A 47 3.32 -13.34 2.41
CA VAL A 47 2.51 -12.40 1.63
C VAL A 47 2.34 -11.18 2.54
N ILE A 48 3.30 -10.27 2.44
CA ILE A 48 3.09 -8.90 2.91
C ILE A 48 2.06 -8.30 1.95
N THR A 49 0.77 -8.45 2.25
CA THR A 49 -0.25 -7.61 1.62
C THR A 49 -0.12 -6.24 2.25
N ASN A 50 0.81 -5.46 1.72
CA ASN A 50 0.86 -4.03 1.95
C ASN A 50 -0.34 -3.43 1.21
N SER A 51 -1.46 -3.29 1.89
CA SER A 51 -2.62 -2.52 1.43
C SER A 51 -2.31 -1.01 1.47
N ASN A 52 -1.22 -0.62 0.81
CA ASN A 52 -0.82 0.75 0.49
C ASN A 52 -1.00 1.04 -1.02
N THR A 53 -1.48 0.06 -1.80
CA THR A 53 -1.71 0.21 -3.24
C THR A 53 -2.74 1.29 -3.58
N GLN A 54 -3.68 1.58 -2.68
CA GLN A 54 -4.73 2.55 -2.99
C GLN A 54 -4.27 4.01 -2.85
N SER A 55 -3.42 4.34 -1.87
CA SER A 55 -2.78 5.66 -1.74
C SER A 55 -1.64 5.83 -2.73
N GLN A 56 -0.81 4.79 -2.91
CA GLN A 56 0.41 4.89 -3.70
C GLN A 56 0.15 4.95 -5.22
N GLN A 57 -0.87 4.25 -5.75
CA GLN A 57 -1.27 4.42 -7.15
C GLN A 57 -1.88 5.81 -7.41
N GLN A 58 -2.62 6.36 -6.46
CA GLN A 58 -3.26 7.66 -6.62
C GLN A 58 -2.23 8.80 -6.59
N ASP A 59 -1.26 8.75 -5.66
CA ASP A 59 -0.17 9.73 -5.57
C ASP A 59 0.72 9.71 -6.82
N GLN A 60 1.13 8.52 -7.28
CA GLN A 60 1.93 8.38 -8.52
C GLN A 60 1.20 8.91 -9.76
N THR A 61 -0.12 8.70 -9.84
CA THR A 61 -0.93 9.20 -10.96
C THR A 61 -1.01 10.73 -10.96
N VAL A 62 -1.15 11.37 -9.79
CA VAL A 62 -1.19 12.83 -9.67
C VAL A 62 0.15 13.46 -10.05
N ASP A 63 1.26 12.88 -9.61
CA ASP A 63 2.60 13.39 -9.91
C ASP A 63 2.88 13.40 -11.42
N ILE A 64 2.46 12.36 -12.15
CA ILE A 64 2.56 12.29 -13.62
C ILE A 64 1.84 13.46 -14.31
N PHE A 65 0.64 13.81 -13.84
CA PHE A 65 -0.10 14.95 -14.41
C PHE A 65 0.59 16.28 -14.11
N ILE A 66 1.17 16.43 -12.92
CA ILE A 66 1.87 17.67 -12.53
C ILE A 66 3.14 17.84 -13.35
N GLU A 67 3.91 16.77 -13.58
CA GLU A 67 5.12 16.81 -14.42
C GLU A 67 4.79 17.17 -15.88
N ALA A 68 3.79 16.52 -16.49
CA ALA A 68 3.40 16.80 -17.87
C ALA A 68 2.91 18.25 -18.08
N ILE A 69 2.33 18.86 -17.05
CA ILE A 69 1.96 20.29 -17.05
C ILE A 69 3.18 21.17 -16.79
N ALA A 70 4.08 20.78 -15.89
CA ALA A 70 5.24 21.58 -15.52
C ALA A 70 6.27 21.71 -16.65
N ASP A 71 6.46 20.67 -17.46
CA ASP A 71 7.44 20.64 -18.55
C ASP A 71 7.13 21.63 -19.68
N GLU A 72 5.85 21.92 -19.91
CA GLU A 72 5.38 22.80 -20.98
C GLU A 72 5.07 24.23 -20.51
N LEU A 73 4.94 24.44 -19.20
CA LEU A 73 4.68 25.76 -18.64
C LEU A 73 5.99 26.47 -18.31
N THR A 74 6.09 27.73 -18.75
CA THR A 74 7.17 28.60 -18.25
C THR A 74 7.03 28.83 -16.75
N GLY A 75 8.14 29.13 -16.07
CA GLY A 75 8.13 29.46 -14.63
C GLY A 75 7.20 30.63 -14.28
N LYS A 76 6.90 31.53 -15.22
CA LYS A 76 5.91 32.61 -15.04
C LYS A 76 4.48 32.07 -15.10
N GLN A 77 4.13 31.25 -16.10
CA GLN A 77 2.81 30.63 -16.21
C GLN A 77 2.49 29.73 -15.02
N MET A 78 3.48 29.00 -14.51
CA MET A 78 3.33 28.17 -13.30
C MET A 78 2.98 29.01 -12.06
N LYS A 79 3.61 30.18 -11.88
CA LYS A 79 3.28 31.11 -10.77
C LYS A 79 1.86 31.67 -10.92
N GLU A 80 1.49 32.04 -12.13
CA GLU A 80 0.16 32.56 -12.43
C GLU A 80 -0.94 31.51 -12.22
N LEU A 81 -0.68 30.24 -12.57
CA LEU A 81 -1.59 29.13 -12.34
C LEU A 81 -1.78 28.85 -10.84
N LYS A 82 -0.69 28.87 -10.05
CA LYS A 82 -0.75 28.74 -8.59
C LYS A 82 -1.52 29.88 -7.93
N ALA A 83 -1.37 31.11 -8.43
CA ALA A 83 -2.13 32.27 -7.94
C ALA A 83 -3.63 32.12 -8.24
N ALA A 84 -3.98 31.72 -9.46
CA ALA A 84 -5.37 31.47 -9.85
C ALA A 84 -6.01 30.34 -9.01
N LEU A 85 -5.25 29.30 -8.67
CA LEU A 85 -5.71 28.22 -7.79
C LEU A 85 -5.95 28.70 -6.35
N ALA A 86 -5.09 29.60 -5.83
CA ALA A 86 -5.27 30.17 -4.50
C ALA A 86 -6.45 31.15 -4.41
N GLU A 87 -6.78 31.82 -5.52
CA GLU A 87 -7.95 32.70 -5.61
C GLU A 87 -9.28 31.93 -5.76
N GLU A 88 -9.25 30.65 -6.14
CA GLU A 88 -10.45 29.82 -6.22
C GLU A 88 -11.02 29.48 -4.84
N LYS A 89 -11.94 30.32 -4.37
CA LYS A 89 -12.77 30.05 -3.20
C LYS A 89 -14.08 29.38 -3.63
N GLY A 90 -14.28 28.13 -3.23
CA GLY A 90 -15.59 27.45 -3.31
C GLY A 90 -15.83 26.58 -4.55
N GLY A 91 -14.77 26.04 -5.17
CA GLY A 91 -14.89 24.98 -6.19
C GLY A 91 -15.39 25.42 -7.57
N LYS A 92 -15.47 26.74 -7.81
CA LYS A 92 -15.84 27.28 -9.13
C LYS A 92 -14.60 27.34 -10.02
N LYS A 93 -14.42 26.31 -10.86
CA LYS A 93 -13.30 26.12 -11.83
C LYS A 93 -13.12 27.22 -12.89
N GLY A 94 -13.95 28.27 -12.88
CA GLY A 94 -14.06 29.26 -13.96
C GLY A 94 -12.77 30.07 -14.18
N PRO A 95 -12.26 30.78 -13.14
CA PRO A 95 -11.04 31.57 -13.24
C PRO A 95 -9.82 30.73 -13.62
N LEU A 96 -9.72 29.51 -13.10
CA LEU A 96 -8.63 28.60 -13.44
C LEU A 96 -8.70 28.16 -14.91
N ILE A 97 -9.89 27.83 -15.43
CA ILE A 97 -10.09 27.47 -16.84
C ILE A 97 -9.75 28.64 -17.76
N GLU A 98 -10.19 29.85 -17.45
CA GLU A 98 -9.85 31.04 -18.25
C GLU A 98 -8.34 31.28 -18.25
N LYS A 99 -7.68 31.06 -17.11
CA LYS A 99 -6.24 31.22 -17.02
C LYS A 99 -5.49 30.19 -17.86
N VAL A 100 -5.90 28.92 -17.79
CA VAL A 100 -5.33 27.84 -18.61
C VAL A 100 -5.55 28.11 -20.11
N LYS A 101 -6.72 28.60 -20.52
CA LYS A 101 -6.98 29.03 -21.91
C LYS A 101 -6.07 30.16 -22.36
N SER A 102 -5.71 31.08 -21.48
CA SER A 102 -4.82 32.21 -21.79
C SER A 102 -3.39 31.80 -22.16
N PHE A 103 -2.99 30.56 -21.87
CA PHE A 103 -1.66 30.05 -22.21
C PHE A 103 -1.49 29.71 -23.69
N GLY A 104 -2.57 29.73 -24.47
CA GLY A 104 -2.55 29.52 -25.91
C GLY A 104 -2.75 28.06 -26.31
N LEU A 105 -3.20 27.87 -27.54
CA LEU A 105 -3.57 26.56 -28.09
C LEU A 105 -2.36 25.62 -28.19
N ASP A 106 -1.19 26.14 -28.56
CA ASP A 106 0.03 25.35 -28.74
C ASP A 106 0.50 24.75 -27.40
N THR A 107 0.60 25.59 -26.36
CA THR A 107 0.95 25.15 -24.99
C THR A 107 -0.02 24.09 -24.48
N LEU A 108 -1.33 24.29 -24.67
CA LEU A 108 -2.34 23.32 -24.27
C LEU A 108 -2.23 22.01 -25.03
N SER A 109 -1.97 22.08 -26.34
CA SER A 109 -1.84 20.90 -27.19
C SER A 109 -0.62 20.07 -26.80
N ASN A 110 0.50 20.71 -26.47
CA ASN A 110 1.70 20.02 -25.98
C ASN A 110 1.48 19.37 -24.61
N ILE A 111 0.83 20.07 -23.67
CA ILE A 111 0.49 19.48 -22.35
C ILE A 111 -0.37 18.22 -22.55
N VAL A 112 -1.41 18.31 -23.38
CA VAL A 112 -2.28 17.16 -23.68
C VAL A 112 -1.49 16.05 -24.36
N ALA A 113 -0.62 16.37 -25.31
CA ALA A 113 0.24 15.40 -25.99
C ALA A 113 1.15 14.67 -25.00
N ASN A 114 1.80 15.38 -24.07
CA ASN A 114 2.67 14.78 -23.06
C ASN A 114 1.90 13.89 -22.09
N ILE A 115 0.66 14.26 -21.72
CA ILE A 115 -0.20 13.42 -20.89
C ILE A 115 -0.58 12.13 -21.64
N VAL A 116 -1.10 12.23 -22.87
CA VAL A 116 -1.61 11.04 -23.59
C VAL A 116 -0.51 10.12 -24.11
N THR A 117 0.70 10.64 -24.32
CA THR A 117 1.86 9.83 -24.73
C THR A 117 2.59 9.20 -23.55
N ASN A 118 2.30 9.61 -22.31
CA ASN A 118 2.88 8.96 -21.14
C ASN A 118 2.32 7.53 -20.99
N PRO A 119 3.15 6.47 -21.13
CA PRO A 119 2.67 5.09 -21.09
C PRO A 119 2.07 4.70 -19.73
N ALA A 120 2.45 5.38 -18.64
CA ALA A 120 1.90 5.13 -17.31
C ALA A 120 0.40 5.46 -17.18
N ILE A 121 -0.17 6.24 -18.12
CA ILE A 121 -1.61 6.54 -18.17
C ILE A 121 -2.43 5.35 -18.68
N TRP A 122 -1.85 4.48 -19.51
CA TRP A 122 -2.57 3.40 -20.18
C TRP A 122 -2.34 2.00 -19.58
N GLY A 123 -1.29 1.82 -18.76
CA GLY A 123 -0.98 0.58 -18.07
C GLY A 123 0.17 -0.21 -18.67
#